data_AF-A0A1I4XHG8-F1
#
_entry.id   AF-A0A1I4XHG8-F1
#
_cell.length_a   1.000
_cell.length_b   1.000
_cell.length_c   1.000
_cell.angle_alpha   90.00
_cell.angle_beta   90.00
_cell.angle_gamma   90.00
#
_symmetry.space_group_name_H-M   'P 1'
#
loop_
_entity.id
_entity.type
_entity.pdbx_description
1 polymer ?
#
loop_
_entity_poly.entity_id
_entity_poly.type
_entity_poly.pdbx_seq_one_letter_code
_entity_poly.pdbx_strand_id
1 'polypeptide(L)'
;MVPSKRDKGQFAENVSRRACLELHRRLNDTHSVPYVSYEVLYAYEVSEKLFRMKKPIQKTAHLTARQIFARNVRRYRRINDISQEQLALMAGMSRSYVSGVEREERNVSIDNMGRMADVLGVALKDLLDPALFEQVEKR
;
A
#
# COMPACT_ATOMS: atom_id res chain seq x y z
N MET A 1 -16.49 21.34 -30.45
CA MET A 1 -17.07 20.66 -29.26
C MET A 1 -16.13 19.55 -28.85
N VAL A 2 -15.41 19.68 -27.73
CA VAL A 2 -14.41 18.69 -27.27
C VAL A 2 -15.12 17.67 -26.36
N PRO A 3 -15.06 16.35 -26.62
CA PRO A 3 -15.75 15.36 -25.79
C PRO A 3 -15.25 15.36 -24.34
N SER A 4 -16.16 15.21 -23.37
CA SER A 4 -15.82 15.23 -21.94
C SER A 4 -15.00 13.99 -21.55
N LYS A 5 -14.26 14.06 -20.43
CA LYS A 5 -13.48 12.92 -19.90
C LYS A 5 -14.34 11.69 -19.58
N ARG A 6 -15.64 11.88 -19.29
CA ARG A 6 -16.61 10.79 -19.10
C ARG A 6 -16.92 10.06 -20.40
N ASP A 7 -17.10 10.82 -21.48
CA ASP A 7 -17.48 10.28 -22.79
C ASP A 7 -16.34 9.44 -23.40
N LYS A 8 -15.08 9.82 -23.14
CA LYS A 8 -13.90 9.05 -23.59
C LYS A 8 -13.74 7.71 -22.87
N GLY A 9 -14.12 7.63 -21.59
CA GLY A 9 -14.06 6.41 -20.79
C GLY A 9 -15.10 5.39 -21.22
N GLN A 10 -16.36 5.83 -21.38
CA GLN A 10 -17.45 4.99 -21.90
C GLN A 10 -17.20 4.50 -23.33
N PHE A 11 -16.53 5.31 -24.17
CA PHE A 11 -16.17 4.89 -25.52
C PHE A 11 -15.10 3.78 -25.53
N ALA A 12 -14.04 3.92 -24.74
CA ALA A 12 -12.99 2.89 -24.62
C ALA A 12 -13.50 1.57 -24.01
N GLU A 13 -14.44 1.67 -23.06
CA GLU A 13 -15.12 0.54 -22.42
C GLU A 13 -16.03 -0.21 -23.40
N ASN A 14 -16.79 0.52 -24.22
CA ASN A 14 -17.66 -0.07 -25.24
C ASN A 14 -16.88 -0.71 -26.40
N VAL A 15 -15.73 -0.15 -26.78
CA VAL A 15 -14.82 -0.75 -27.78
C VAL A 15 -14.19 -2.04 -27.26
N SER A 16 -13.71 -2.06 -26.01
CA SER A 16 -13.10 -3.25 -25.39
C SER A 16 -14.12 -4.37 -25.18
N ARG A 17 -15.34 -4.03 -24.77
CA ARG A 17 -16.43 -5.01 -24.58
C ARG A 17 -16.89 -5.62 -25.89
N ARG A 18 -16.99 -4.82 -26.96
CA ARG A 18 -17.29 -5.34 -28.30
C ARG A 18 -16.17 -6.22 -28.84
N ALA A 19 -14.91 -5.82 -28.68
CA ALA A 19 -13.76 -6.62 -29.10
C ALA A 19 -13.70 -7.98 -28.39
N CYS A 20 -13.96 -8.03 -27.08
CA CYS A 20 -14.03 -9.29 -26.33
C CYS A 20 -15.18 -10.20 -26.79
N LEU A 21 -16.38 -9.64 -27.05
CA LEU A 21 -17.52 -10.42 -27.52
C LEU A 21 -17.32 -10.94 -28.96
N GLU A 22 -16.69 -10.13 -29.82
CA GLU A 22 -16.33 -10.50 -31.19
C GLU A 22 -15.28 -11.64 -31.22
N LEU A 23 -14.26 -11.56 -30.36
CA LEU A 23 -13.26 -12.61 -30.17
C LEU A 23 -13.89 -13.89 -29.62
N HIS A 24 -14.77 -13.79 -28.63
CA HIS A 24 -15.49 -14.94 -28.07
C HIS A 24 -16.37 -15.64 -29.11
N ARG A 25 -16.99 -14.86 -30.01
CA ARG A 25 -17.81 -15.40 -31.11
C ARG A 25 -16.96 -16.07 -32.19
N ARG A 26 -15.82 -15.48 -32.57
CA ARG A 26 -14.85 -16.07 -33.52
C ARG A 26 -14.21 -17.36 -33.02
N LEU A 27 -13.98 -17.46 -31.72
CA LEU A 27 -13.40 -18.66 -31.09
C LEU A 27 -14.42 -19.82 -30.98
N ASN A 28 -15.72 -19.54 -31.01
CA ASN A 28 -16.77 -20.58 -30.94
C ASN A 28 -17.16 -21.17 -32.31
N ASP A 29 -16.89 -20.48 -33.43
CA ASP A 29 -17.24 -20.97 -34.78
C ASP A 29 -16.21 -21.97 -35.36
N THR A 30 -15.09 -22.19 -34.67
CA THR A 30 -14.05 -23.17 -35.06
C THR A 30 -14.06 -24.36 -34.11
N HIS A 31 -15.07 -25.23 -34.24
CA HIS A 31 -15.11 -26.45 -33.45
C HIS A 31 -14.03 -27.44 -33.89
N SER A 32 -13.13 -27.83 -32.97
CA SER A 32 -12.78 -29.24 -32.79
C SER A 32 -12.02 -29.58 -31.48
N VAL A 33 -12.28 -28.98 -30.32
CA VAL A 33 -11.95 -29.64 -29.03
C VAL A 33 -12.74 -29.06 -27.84
N PRO A 34 -13.32 -29.89 -26.95
CA PRO A 34 -13.99 -29.44 -25.74
C PRO A 34 -12.95 -29.21 -24.63
N TYR A 35 -12.38 -28.02 -24.55
CA TYR A 35 -11.60 -27.61 -23.38
C TYR A 35 -11.78 -26.11 -23.15
N VAL A 36 -12.98 -25.72 -22.74
CA VAL A 36 -13.11 -24.49 -21.95
C VAL A 36 -12.60 -24.86 -20.55
N SER A 37 -11.29 -24.81 -20.37
CA SER A 37 -10.65 -25.11 -19.10
C SER A 37 -11.25 -24.22 -18.01
N TYR A 38 -11.33 -24.74 -16.79
CA TYR A 38 -11.67 -23.99 -15.57
C TYR A 38 -10.97 -22.61 -15.48
N GLU A 39 -9.85 -22.44 -16.18
CA GLU A 39 -9.07 -21.22 -16.28
C GLU A 39 -9.84 -20.02 -16.85
N VAL A 40 -10.78 -20.19 -17.80
CA VAL A 40 -11.50 -19.04 -18.39
C VAL A 40 -12.58 -18.50 -17.46
N LEU A 41 -13.38 -19.38 -16.85
CA LEU A 41 -14.40 -18.98 -15.87
C LEU A 41 -13.74 -18.43 -14.58
N TYR A 42 -12.65 -19.06 -14.12
CA TYR A 42 -11.88 -18.55 -12.98
C TYR A 42 -11.24 -17.19 -13.30
N ALA A 43 -10.72 -16.98 -14.52
CA ALA A 43 -10.18 -15.68 -14.92
C ALA A 43 -11.24 -14.57 -14.93
N TYR A 44 -12.48 -14.85 -15.35
CA TYR A 44 -13.57 -13.87 -15.30
C TYR A 44 -14.01 -13.57 -13.86
N GLU A 45 -14.25 -14.58 -13.02
CA GLU A 45 -14.60 -14.37 -11.62
C GLU A 45 -13.50 -13.66 -10.83
N VAL A 46 -12.23 -14.02 -11.08
CA VAL A 46 -11.06 -13.34 -10.50
C VAL A 46 -10.98 -11.91 -11.02
N SER A 47 -11.22 -11.65 -12.31
CA SER A 47 -11.18 -10.29 -12.85
C SER A 47 -12.24 -9.36 -12.23
N GLU A 48 -13.47 -9.84 -12.04
CA GLU A 48 -14.56 -9.12 -11.38
C GLU A 48 -14.24 -8.86 -9.90
N LYS A 49 -13.70 -9.87 -9.20
CA LYS A 49 -13.33 -9.77 -7.79
C LYS A 49 -12.12 -8.85 -7.57
N LEU A 50 -11.13 -8.91 -8.47
CA LEU A 50 -9.94 -8.05 -8.50
C LEU A 50 -10.29 -6.60 -8.90
N PHE A 51 -11.29 -6.41 -9.75
CA PHE A 51 -11.81 -5.10 -10.15
C PHE A 51 -12.65 -4.45 -9.05
N ARG A 52 -13.55 -5.19 -8.39
CA ARG A 52 -14.31 -4.74 -7.20
C ARG A 52 -13.42 -4.46 -5.98
N MET A 53 -12.23 -5.04 -5.93
CA MET A 53 -11.20 -4.78 -4.91
C MET A 53 -10.42 -3.47 -5.11
N LYS A 54 -10.56 -2.76 -6.24
CA LYS A 54 -10.00 -1.42 -6.39
C LYS A 54 -10.80 -0.44 -5.53
N LYS A 55 -10.55 -0.48 -4.20
CA LYS A 55 -10.90 0.61 -3.29
C LYS A 55 -10.46 1.90 -3.98
N PRO A 56 -11.34 2.92 -4.07
CA PRO A 56 -10.93 4.19 -4.64
C PRO A 56 -9.66 4.63 -3.91
N ILE A 57 -8.65 5.06 -4.67
CA ILE A 57 -7.46 5.70 -4.10
C ILE A 57 -8.00 6.96 -3.41
N GLN A 58 -8.36 6.80 -2.14
CA GLN A 58 -8.91 7.85 -1.32
C GLN A 58 -7.81 8.90 -1.26
N LYS A 59 -8.18 10.14 -1.57
CA LYS A 59 -7.27 11.29 -1.57
C LYS A 59 -7.03 11.71 -0.11
N THR A 60 -6.48 10.80 0.68
CA THR A 60 -5.97 11.08 2.01
C THR A 60 -4.65 11.83 1.86
N ALA A 61 -4.33 12.71 2.81
CA ALA A 61 -3.00 13.31 2.87
C ALA A 61 -1.99 12.17 3.04
N HIS A 62 -1.35 11.76 1.94
CA HIS A 62 -0.48 10.60 1.93
C HIS A 62 0.79 10.93 2.72
N LEU A 63 0.93 10.34 3.90
CA LEU A 63 2.15 10.47 4.70
C LEU A 63 3.32 9.85 3.92
N THR A 64 4.47 10.51 3.96
CA THR A 64 5.69 9.89 3.42
C THR A 64 6.16 8.76 4.35
N ALA A 65 6.93 7.80 3.83
CA ALA A 65 7.50 6.72 4.63
C ALA A 65 8.28 7.24 5.85
N ARG A 66 9.01 8.36 5.69
CA ARG A 66 9.71 9.06 6.77
C ARG A 66 8.76 9.50 7.88
N GLN A 67 7.60 10.05 7.54
CA GLN A 67 6.62 10.52 8.53
C GLN A 67 5.97 9.36 9.26
N ILE A 68 5.62 8.29 8.52
CA ILE A 68 5.07 7.06 9.11
C ILE A 68 6.08 6.49 10.12
N PHE A 69 7.33 6.31 9.68
CA PHE A 69 8.41 5.80 10.52
C PHE A 69 8.65 6.66 11.78
N ALA A 70 8.82 7.97 11.61
CA ALA A 70 9.08 8.90 12.72
C ALA A 70 7.98 8.86 13.79
N ARG A 71 6.71 8.85 13.35
CA ARG A 71 5.55 8.81 14.24
C ARG A 71 5.46 7.47 14.97
N ASN A 72 5.65 6.36 14.25
CA ASN A 72 5.58 5.03 14.82
C ASN A 72 6.71 4.77 15.83
N VAL A 73 7.94 5.18 15.52
CA VAL A 73 9.09 5.14 16.46
C VAL A 73 8.77 5.90 17.74
N ARG A 74 8.30 7.15 17.62
CA ARG A 74 7.95 7.98 18.78
C ARG A 74 6.85 7.35 19.64
N ARG A 75 5.84 6.73 19.01
CA ARG A 75 4.74 6.06 19.70
C ARG A 75 5.22 4.81 20.43
N TYR A 76 5.90 3.91 19.74
CA TYR A 76 6.48 2.71 20.36
C TYR A 76 7.42 3.05 21.51
N ARG A 77 8.29 4.06 21.32
CA ARG A 77 9.18 4.53 22.37
C ARG A 77 8.42 4.94 23.63
N ARG A 78 7.34 5.72 23.48
CA ARG A 78 6.51 6.18 24.60
C ARG A 78 5.73 5.05 25.28
N ILE A 79 5.22 4.10 24.51
CA ILE A 79 4.50 2.94 25.05
C ILE A 79 5.42 2.07 25.92
N ASN A 80 6.70 1.97 25.54
CA ASN A 80 7.72 1.23 26.28
C ASN A 80 8.43 2.06 27.36
N ASP A 81 7.98 3.30 27.62
CA ASP A 81 8.60 4.23 28.57
C ASP A 81 10.12 4.44 28.37
N ILE A 82 10.56 4.41 27.12
CA ILE A 82 11.96 4.63 26.74
C ILE A 82 12.15 6.14 26.48
N SER A 83 13.18 6.76 27.04
CA SER A 83 13.56 8.16 26.73
C SER A 83 14.30 8.26 25.39
N GLN A 84 14.39 9.48 24.83
CA GLN A 84 15.19 9.69 23.60
C GLN A 84 16.68 9.37 23.84
N GLU A 85 17.23 9.76 25.00
CA GLU A 85 18.58 9.36 25.42
C GLU A 85 18.74 7.84 25.47
N GLN A 86 17.80 7.10 26.07
CA GLN A 86 17.90 5.63 26.17
C GLN A 86 17.84 4.95 24.80
N LEU A 87 16.89 5.34 23.94
CA LEU A 87 16.81 4.81 22.58
C LEU A 87 18.10 5.09 21.81
N ALA A 88 18.63 6.31 21.91
CA ALA A 88 19.87 6.70 21.26
C ALA A 88 21.06 5.85 21.74
N LEU A 89 21.19 5.68 23.06
CA LEU A 89 22.25 4.89 23.67
C LEU A 89 22.20 3.43 23.20
N MET A 90 21.03 2.79 23.29
CA MET A 90 20.84 1.39 22.90
C MET A 90 21.01 1.17 21.40
N ALA A 91 20.62 2.14 20.57
CA ALA A 91 20.75 2.04 19.11
C ALA A 91 22.14 2.44 18.59
N GLY A 92 23.06 2.89 19.46
CA GLY A 92 24.37 3.40 19.06
C GLY A 92 24.27 4.66 18.20
N MET A 93 23.46 5.62 18.64
CA MET A 93 23.17 6.89 17.96
C MET A 93 23.27 8.07 18.92
N SER A 94 23.30 9.30 18.38
CA SER A 94 23.17 10.49 19.22
C SER A 94 21.71 10.79 19.54
N ARG A 95 21.46 11.35 20.72
CA ARG A 95 20.13 11.84 21.10
C ARG A 95 19.58 12.85 20.09
N SER A 96 20.42 13.77 19.62
CA SER A 96 20.02 14.78 18.63
C SER A 96 19.60 14.14 17.30
N TYR A 97 20.23 13.03 16.91
CA TYR A 97 19.81 12.25 15.75
C TYR A 97 18.42 11.63 15.96
N VAL A 98 18.20 10.94 17.08
CA VAL A 98 16.88 10.36 17.43
C VAL A 98 15.79 11.44 17.47
N SER A 99 16.08 12.59 18.11
CA SER A 99 15.17 13.73 18.17
C SER A 99 14.81 14.24 16.77
N GLY A 100 15.79 14.38 15.88
CA GLY A 100 15.57 14.79 14.49
C GLY A 100 14.78 13.76 13.67
N VAL A 101 14.95 12.46 13.94
CA VAL A 101 14.13 11.41 13.33
C VAL A 101 12.67 11.54 13.79
N GLU A 102 12.41 11.62 15.09
CA GLU A 102 11.03 11.73 15.62
C GLU A 102 10.30 13.01 15.19
N ARG A 103 11.05 14.04 14.78
CA ARG A 103 10.54 15.32 14.26
C ARG A 103 10.38 15.33 12.73
N GLU A 104 10.62 14.21 12.05
CA GLU A 104 10.56 14.11 10.58
C GLU A 104 11.65 14.94 9.84
N GLU A 105 12.65 15.47 10.56
CA GLU A 105 13.69 16.38 10.07
C GLU A 105 14.92 15.66 9.50
N ARG A 106 15.00 14.34 9.64
CA ARG A 106 16.11 13.52 9.16
C ARG A 106 15.65 12.52 8.12
N ASN A 107 16.46 12.35 7.07
CA ASN A 107 16.38 11.20 6.19
C ASN A 107 17.20 10.06 6.83
N VAL A 108 16.52 9.16 7.53
CA VAL A 108 17.13 8.05 8.25
C VAL A 108 17.54 6.94 7.26
N SER A 109 18.72 6.35 7.42
CA SER A 109 19.14 5.21 6.60
C SER A 109 18.38 3.95 7.03
N ILE A 110 18.24 2.99 6.11
CA ILE A 110 17.55 1.71 6.39
C ILE A 110 18.22 0.96 7.56
N ASP A 111 19.56 0.95 7.62
CA ASP A 111 20.30 0.31 8.73
C ASP A 111 19.99 0.97 10.08
N ASN A 112 19.84 2.31 10.11
CA ASN A 112 19.47 3.02 11.32
C ASN A 112 18.02 2.74 11.70
N MET A 113 17.13 2.59 10.73
CA MET A 113 15.76 2.17 10.99
C MET A 113 15.72 0.77 11.61
N GLY A 114 16.51 -0.17 11.10
CA GLY A 114 16.68 -1.51 11.65
C GLY A 114 17.16 -1.49 13.09
N ARG A 115 18.24 -0.74 13.39
CA ARG A 115 18.75 -0.60 14.76
C ARG A 115 17.71 -0.04 15.74
N MET A 116 16.91 0.95 15.33
CA MET A 116 15.83 1.46 16.18
C MET A 116 14.73 0.42 16.38
N ALA A 117 14.38 -0.33 15.34
CA ALA A 117 13.37 -1.39 15.40
C ALA A 117 13.79 -2.51 16.37
N ASP A 118 15.06 -2.94 16.31
CA ASP A 118 15.64 -3.95 17.20
C ASP A 118 15.56 -3.52 18.67
N VAL A 119 15.96 -2.27 18.96
CA VAL A 119 15.90 -1.71 20.32
C VAL A 119 14.45 -1.60 20.83
N LEU A 120 13.52 -1.24 19.95
CA LEU A 120 12.10 -1.12 20.29
C LEU A 120 11.38 -2.48 20.32
N GLY A 121 12.04 -3.58 19.96
CA GLY A 121 11.46 -4.92 19.96
C GLY A 121 10.32 -5.10 18.96
N VAL A 122 10.35 -4.40 17.83
CA VAL A 122 9.28 -4.39 16.81
C VAL A 122 9.86 -4.65 15.42
N ALA A 123 9.10 -5.32 14.55
CA ALA A 123 9.57 -5.52 13.19
C ALA A 123 9.60 -4.19 12.41
N LEU A 124 10.66 -3.95 11.63
CA LEU A 124 10.82 -2.72 10.86
C LEU A 124 9.63 -2.43 9.93
N LYS A 125 9.02 -3.47 9.35
CA LYS A 125 7.84 -3.33 8.48
C LYS A 125 6.66 -2.69 9.22
N ASP A 126 6.51 -2.98 10.51
CA ASP A 126 5.40 -2.47 11.32
C ASP A 126 5.63 -0.98 11.59
N LEU A 127 6.87 -0.56 11.85
CA LEU A 127 7.21 0.86 11.94
C LEU A 127 6.94 1.64 10.64
N LEU A 128 6.81 0.95 9.50
CA LEU A 128 6.45 1.54 8.20
C LEU A 128 4.96 1.39 7.86
N ASP A 129 4.15 0.79 8.73
CA ASP A 129 2.71 0.65 8.54
C ASP A 129 1.97 1.92 9.00
N PRO A 130 1.30 2.65 8.09
CA PRO A 130 0.49 3.81 8.47
C PRO A 130 -0.72 3.45 9.34
N ALA A 131 -1.19 2.21 9.28
CA ALA A 131 -2.37 1.74 10.00
C ALA A 131 -2.06 1.18 11.39
N LEU A 132 -0.78 1.09 11.78
CA LEU A 132 -0.31 0.45 13.02
C LEU A 132 -1.02 0.95 14.29
N PHE A 133 -1.42 2.21 14.29
CA PHE A 133 -2.09 2.86 15.43
C PHE A 133 -3.48 3.44 15.09
N GLU A 134 -4.02 3.20 13.90
CA GLU A 134 -5.34 3.75 13.48
C GLU A 134 -6.49 3.30 14.39
N GLN A 135 -6.34 2.17 15.08
CA GLN A 135 -7.38 1.61 15.95
C GLN A 135 -7.47 2.31 17.31
N VAL A 136 -6.41 3.03 17.73
CA VAL A 136 -6.35 3.70 19.04
C VAL A 136 -7.02 5.09 19.00
N GLU A 137 -7.09 5.74 17.84
CA GLU A 137 -7.63 7.11 17.69
C GLU A 137 -9.16 7.16 17.50
N LYS A 138 -9.83 6.00 17.31
CA LYS A 138 -11.29 5.90 17.09
C LYS A 138 -12.10 5.60 18.36
N ARG A 139 -11.49 5.67 19.54
CA ARG A 139 -12.15 5.53 20.84
C ARG A 139 -12.11 6.86 21.58
#